data_AF-A0A5D2ZGE0-F1
#
_entry.id   AF-A0A5D2ZGE0-F1
#
_cell.length_a   1.000
_cell.length_b   1.000
_cell.length_c   1.000
_cell.angle_alpha   90.00
_cell.angle_beta   90.00
_cell.angle_gamma   90.00
#
_symmetry.space_group_name_H-M   'P 1'
#
loop_
_entity.id
_entity.type
_entity.pdbx_description
1 polymer ?
#
loop_
_entity_poly.entity_id
_entity_poly.type
_entity_poly.pdbx_seq_one_letter_code
_entity_poly.pdbx_strand_id
1 'polypeptide(L)'
;MASRRLRAFKRWMKSQGIQCSDTLDFMDCPQQGISVRALSDLHEGDVVAKIPKTACLTIKTSGAREMIESAGLDGHLGLSVALMYEKSLAQDSPWAGYLQLLPPQECLPLVWTLGEVDSLLSGTELHKAIKEDKTLMYEDWKENILPLVYSAPQSLNPSSFSVKEYFAARSLIASRSFQIDEYHGFGMVPLADLFNHKTGAEDVHFTSVSPNQEYEDDVDSENGDNNELSKISSHDKRDSTCENSYIHSDSESDYSSVTGEDPMMLQMIMVREVKSGDEVFNTYGSLGNAALLHRYGFTEANNPFDIVNIDLELVLKWGCSLFSSRYCRARLSLWRRINISGSVSDNSEYFEVSSDGEPELELLTLLYIMLLPDDTCHKLDISICTADKVSANIGMILAEKHDITWSTSSEISKDLLLTEKVCRALLALADIRESCYGSKSIDEDVEALERCCMTERKLYHSLMLRISERRILEKFRTYATAGAQSQTFQDANGTSTRKRLKKH
;
A
#
# COMPACT_ATOMS: atom_id res chain seq x y z
N MET A 1 -1.71 8.60 -36.15
CA MET A 1 -2.58 9.79 -35.93
C MET A 1 -3.24 9.64 -34.57
N ALA A 2 -3.08 10.62 -33.67
CA ALA A 2 -3.72 10.62 -32.36
C ALA A 2 -5.24 10.44 -32.49
N SER A 3 -5.88 9.67 -31.61
CA SER A 3 -7.32 9.40 -31.66
C SER A 3 -8.16 10.68 -31.52
N ARG A 4 -9.45 10.63 -31.89
CA ARG A 4 -10.34 11.81 -31.78
C ARG A 4 -10.40 12.35 -30.36
N ARG A 5 -10.44 11.46 -29.35
CA ARG A 5 -10.47 11.83 -27.93
C ARG A 5 -9.16 12.45 -27.46
N LEU A 6 -8.01 11.92 -27.87
CA LEU A 6 -6.70 12.52 -27.55
C LEU A 6 -6.53 13.93 -28.14
N ARG A 7 -7.01 14.17 -29.37
CA ARG A 7 -6.97 15.53 -29.95
C ARG A 7 -7.88 16.51 -29.21
N ALA A 8 -9.01 16.05 -28.69
CA ALA A 8 -9.88 16.87 -27.85
C ALA A 8 -9.24 17.14 -26.49
N PHE A 9 -8.60 16.14 -25.88
CA PHE A 9 -7.82 16.30 -24.65
C PHE A 9 -6.65 17.29 -24.79
N LYS A 10 -5.81 17.17 -25.84
CA LYS A 10 -4.71 18.12 -26.09
C LYS A 10 -5.21 19.58 -26.20
N ARG A 11 -6.36 19.81 -26.84
CA ARG A 11 -6.98 21.16 -26.91
C ARG A 11 -7.49 21.62 -25.55
N TRP A 12 -8.11 20.72 -24.80
CA TRP A 12 -8.61 20.99 -23.46
C TRP A 12 -7.46 21.34 -22.49
N MET A 13 -6.36 20.57 -22.49
CA MET A 13 -5.16 20.87 -21.69
C MET A 13 -4.66 22.30 -21.94
N LYS A 14 -4.54 22.70 -23.22
CA LYS A 14 -4.13 24.05 -23.59
C LYS A 14 -5.09 25.12 -23.05
N SER A 15 -6.40 24.85 -23.03
CA SER A 15 -7.40 25.77 -22.47
C SER A 15 -7.34 25.89 -20.95
N GLN A 16 -6.84 24.86 -20.26
CA GLN A 16 -6.66 24.82 -18.80
C GLN A 16 -5.28 25.31 -18.35
N GLY A 17 -4.42 25.75 -19.27
CA GLY A 17 -3.06 26.20 -18.94
C GLY A 17 -2.08 25.07 -18.63
N ILE A 18 -2.42 23.81 -18.91
CA ILE A 18 -1.51 22.67 -18.77
C ILE A 18 -0.44 22.76 -19.85
N GLN A 19 0.82 22.77 -19.42
CA GLN A 19 2.00 22.78 -20.28
C GLN A 19 2.50 21.35 -20.40
N CYS A 20 2.54 20.81 -21.62
CA CYS A 20 3.09 19.50 -21.93
C CYS A 20 4.24 19.69 -22.91
N SER A 21 5.37 19.02 -22.68
CA SER A 21 6.50 19.07 -23.61
C SER A 21 6.09 18.52 -24.99
N ASP A 22 6.58 19.17 -26.05
CA ASP A 22 6.42 18.69 -27.43
C ASP A 22 7.26 17.42 -27.71
N THR A 23 8.09 17.00 -26.75
CA THR A 23 8.86 15.76 -26.79
C THR A 23 8.05 14.54 -26.35
N LEU A 24 6.78 14.69 -25.98
CA LEU A 24 5.88 13.59 -25.61
C LEU A 24 4.80 13.35 -26.68
N ASP A 25 4.50 12.08 -26.94
CA ASP A 25 3.30 11.68 -27.68
C ASP A 25 2.41 10.76 -26.86
N PHE A 26 1.10 10.81 -27.17
CA PHE A 26 0.10 9.97 -26.53
C PHE A 26 -0.41 8.95 -27.54
N MET A 27 -0.25 7.69 -27.20
CA MET A 27 -0.83 6.60 -27.96
C MET A 27 -2.08 6.08 -27.25
N ASP A 28 -3.10 5.77 -28.05
CA ASP A 28 -4.38 5.27 -27.57
C ASP A 28 -4.61 3.90 -28.18
N CYS A 29 -4.32 2.86 -27.39
CA CYS A 29 -4.45 1.47 -27.76
C CYS A 29 -5.70 0.88 -27.10
N PRO A 30 -6.72 0.43 -27.86
CA PRO A 30 -7.95 -0.10 -27.29
C PRO A 30 -7.75 -1.24 -26.27
N GLN A 31 -6.70 -2.05 -26.39
CA GLN A 31 -6.42 -3.15 -25.46
C GLN A 31 -5.54 -2.76 -24.26
N GLN A 32 -4.66 -1.77 -24.41
CA GLN A 32 -3.61 -1.44 -23.43
C GLN A 32 -3.86 -0.09 -22.72
N GLY A 33 -4.90 0.64 -23.13
CA GLY A 33 -5.18 1.97 -22.62
C GLY A 33 -4.33 3.03 -23.33
N ILE A 34 -4.08 4.11 -22.61
CA ILE A 34 -3.26 5.23 -23.09
C ILE A 34 -1.82 5.00 -22.60
N SER A 35 -0.85 5.29 -23.46
CA SER A 35 0.57 5.32 -23.07
C SER A 35 1.22 6.63 -23.52
N VAL A 36 2.22 7.06 -22.75
CA VAL A 36 3.00 8.27 -23.01
C VAL A 36 4.38 7.87 -23.51
N ARG A 37 4.77 8.34 -24.69
CA ARG A 37 6.05 7.98 -25.32
C ARG A 37 6.93 9.18 -25.60
N ALA A 38 8.24 8.96 -25.52
CA ALA A 38 9.24 9.94 -25.89
C ALA A 38 9.35 10.06 -27.42
N LEU A 39 9.28 11.28 -27.95
CA LEU A 39 9.54 11.60 -29.36
C LEU A 39 11.01 11.91 -29.63
N SER A 40 11.75 12.31 -28.59
CA SER A 40 13.19 12.53 -28.58
C SER A 40 13.79 11.98 -27.30
N ASP A 41 15.11 11.85 -27.24
CA ASP A 41 15.78 11.51 -25.98
C ASP A 41 15.41 12.52 -24.88
N LEU A 42 15.03 12.00 -23.71
CA LEU A 42 14.72 12.74 -22.49
C LEU A 42 15.85 12.49 -21.49
N HIS A 43 16.26 13.53 -20.78
CA HIS A 43 17.34 13.48 -19.81
C HIS A 43 16.81 13.68 -18.39
N GLU A 44 17.56 13.18 -17.41
CA GLU A 44 17.28 13.45 -16.00
C GLU A 44 17.23 14.95 -15.72
N GLY A 45 16.21 15.38 -14.97
CA GLY A 45 15.92 16.78 -14.67
C GLY A 45 15.04 17.50 -15.70
N ASP A 46 14.74 16.89 -16.86
CA ASP A 46 13.83 17.49 -17.83
C ASP A 46 12.41 17.62 -17.24
N VAL A 47 11.86 18.84 -17.22
CA VAL A 47 10.46 19.07 -16.84
C VAL A 47 9.57 18.82 -18.07
N VAL A 48 8.85 17.69 -18.07
CA VAL A 48 8.04 17.26 -19.22
C VAL A 48 6.58 17.70 -19.13
N ALA A 49 6.10 18.08 -17.95
CA ALA A 49 4.80 18.72 -17.79
C ALA A 49 4.75 19.70 -16.61
N LYS A 50 3.94 20.76 -16.77
CA LYS A 50 3.51 21.65 -15.68
C LYS A 50 1.99 21.77 -15.67
N ILE A 51 1.37 21.44 -14.55
CA ILE A 51 -0.08 21.28 -14.42
C ILE A 51 -0.59 22.24 -13.33
N PRO A 52 -1.41 23.25 -13.66
CA PRO A 52 -2.00 24.11 -12.64
C PRO A 52 -2.87 23.32 -11.67
N LYS A 53 -2.76 23.57 -10.36
CA LYS A 53 -3.60 22.92 -9.34
C LYS A 53 -5.10 23.14 -9.59
N THR A 54 -5.47 24.29 -10.17
CA THR A 54 -6.84 24.61 -10.58
C THR A 54 -7.37 23.73 -11.73
N ALA A 55 -6.50 23.10 -12.51
CA ALA A 55 -6.89 22.18 -13.58
C ALA A 55 -7.16 20.76 -13.05
N CYS A 56 -6.73 20.44 -11.83
CA CYS A 56 -6.96 19.15 -11.20
C CYS A 56 -8.42 19.01 -10.77
N LEU A 57 -8.95 17.79 -10.83
CA LEU A 57 -10.27 17.47 -10.30
C LEU A 57 -10.11 17.08 -8.82
N THR A 58 -10.56 17.97 -7.93
CA THR A 58 -10.49 17.84 -6.47
C THR A 58 -11.84 18.21 -5.88
N ILE A 59 -12.04 17.96 -4.58
CA ILE A 59 -13.20 18.50 -3.86
C ILE A 59 -13.25 20.03 -3.98
N LYS A 60 -12.10 20.70 -3.88
CA LYS A 60 -11.99 22.18 -3.85
C LYS A 60 -12.26 22.84 -5.21
N THR A 61 -11.99 22.13 -6.31
CA THR A 61 -12.14 22.66 -7.67
C THR A 61 -13.48 22.28 -8.29
N SER A 62 -14.10 21.17 -7.89
CA SER A 62 -15.38 20.70 -8.44
C SER A 62 -16.56 21.64 -8.15
N GLY A 63 -17.52 21.69 -9.07
CA GLY A 63 -18.79 22.38 -8.86
C GLY A 63 -19.65 21.80 -7.73
N ALA A 64 -19.35 20.59 -7.25
CA ALA A 64 -20.01 19.97 -6.09
C ALA A 64 -19.40 20.37 -4.73
N ARG A 65 -18.37 21.21 -4.70
CA ARG A 65 -17.63 21.58 -3.48
C ARG A 65 -18.54 21.89 -2.29
N GLU A 66 -19.46 22.84 -2.44
CA GLU A 66 -20.31 23.30 -1.34
C GLU A 66 -21.17 22.15 -0.77
N MET A 67 -21.67 21.27 -1.63
CA MET A 67 -22.48 20.11 -1.23
C MET A 67 -21.66 19.10 -0.45
N ILE A 68 -20.43 18.83 -0.91
CA ILE A 68 -19.50 17.86 -0.30
C ILE A 68 -19.03 18.39 1.07
N GLU A 69 -18.58 19.65 1.13
CA GLU A 69 -18.10 20.28 2.37
C GLU A 69 -19.23 20.45 3.40
N SER A 70 -20.45 20.83 2.97
CA SER A 70 -21.59 20.95 3.88
C SER A 70 -22.03 19.61 4.48
N ALA A 71 -21.75 18.51 3.78
CA ALA A 71 -22.00 17.17 4.24
C ALA A 71 -20.88 16.61 5.13
N GLY A 72 -19.77 17.35 5.28
CA GLY A 72 -18.59 16.91 6.01
C GLY A 72 -17.85 15.76 5.32
N LEU A 73 -17.98 15.62 4.00
CA LEU A 73 -17.26 14.60 3.25
C LEU A 73 -15.88 15.12 2.82
N ASP A 74 -14.86 14.30 3.01
CA ASP A 74 -13.48 14.58 2.65
C ASP A 74 -12.80 13.35 2.04
N GLY A 75 -11.48 13.43 1.86
CA GLY A 75 -10.66 12.33 1.35
C GLY A 75 -11.18 11.71 0.05
N HIS A 76 -11.03 10.40 -0.06
CA HIS A 76 -11.48 9.65 -1.24
C HIS A 76 -13.01 9.57 -1.37
N LEU A 77 -13.74 9.62 -0.25
CA LEU A 77 -15.20 9.59 -0.27
C LEU A 77 -15.77 10.87 -0.92
N GLY A 78 -15.33 12.03 -0.47
CA GLY A 78 -15.69 13.32 -1.04
C GLY A 78 -15.22 13.47 -2.50
N LEU A 79 -13.99 13.03 -2.81
CA LEU A 79 -13.48 13.04 -4.19
C LEU A 79 -14.34 12.16 -5.12
N SER A 80 -14.89 11.06 -4.62
CA SER A 80 -15.81 10.20 -5.39
C SER A 80 -17.09 10.93 -5.76
N VAL A 81 -17.67 11.67 -4.81
CA VAL A 81 -18.85 12.51 -5.06
C VAL A 81 -18.53 13.60 -6.09
N ALA A 82 -17.36 14.24 -5.99
CA ALA A 82 -16.92 15.23 -6.97
C ALA A 82 -16.80 14.63 -8.38
N LEU A 83 -16.17 13.46 -8.52
CA LEU A 83 -16.06 12.78 -9.82
C LEU A 83 -17.41 12.36 -10.38
N MET A 84 -18.30 11.82 -9.55
CA MET A 84 -19.66 11.43 -9.96
C MET A 84 -20.47 12.64 -10.43
N TYR A 85 -20.36 13.77 -9.72
CA TYR A 85 -20.99 15.03 -10.10
C TYR A 85 -20.47 15.52 -11.45
N GLU A 86 -19.16 15.64 -11.64
CA GLU A 86 -18.59 16.12 -12.90
C GLU A 86 -18.91 15.20 -14.07
N LYS A 87 -18.92 13.87 -13.87
CA LYS A 87 -19.36 12.92 -14.90
C LYS A 87 -20.85 13.09 -15.24
N SER A 88 -21.70 13.47 -14.28
CA SER A 88 -23.14 13.69 -14.50
C SER A 88 -23.43 14.88 -15.42
N LEU A 89 -22.53 15.88 -15.47
CA LEU A 89 -22.64 17.05 -16.33
C LEU A 89 -22.26 16.78 -17.80
N ALA A 90 -21.65 15.63 -18.09
CA ALA A 90 -21.22 15.25 -19.43
C ALA A 90 -20.38 16.35 -20.13
N GLN A 91 -20.89 16.97 -21.19
CA GLN A 91 -20.16 18.00 -21.94
C GLN A 91 -20.12 19.36 -21.24
N ASP A 92 -20.99 19.58 -20.26
CA ASP A 92 -21.05 20.82 -19.49
C ASP A 92 -20.02 20.85 -18.34
N SER A 93 -19.37 19.71 -18.04
CA SER A 93 -18.30 19.67 -17.06
C SER A 93 -17.07 20.45 -17.56
N PRO A 94 -16.42 21.26 -16.72
CA PRO A 94 -15.12 21.86 -17.02
C PRO A 94 -14.05 20.82 -17.38
N TRP A 95 -14.20 19.56 -16.93
CA TRP A 95 -13.29 18.46 -17.21
C TRP A 95 -13.74 17.53 -18.34
N ALA A 96 -14.77 17.88 -19.13
CA ALA A 96 -15.28 17.01 -20.20
C ALA A 96 -14.19 16.51 -21.17
N GLY A 97 -13.18 17.35 -21.45
CA GLY A 97 -12.05 17.00 -22.29
C GLY A 97 -11.10 15.94 -21.70
N TYR A 98 -11.01 15.86 -20.37
CA TYR A 98 -10.27 14.86 -19.60
C TYR A 98 -11.11 13.61 -19.32
N LEU A 99 -12.33 13.79 -18.81
CA LEU A 99 -13.23 12.69 -18.42
C LEU A 99 -13.55 11.72 -19.58
N GLN A 100 -13.56 12.18 -20.83
CA GLN A 100 -13.73 11.31 -22.01
C GLN A 100 -12.57 10.31 -22.25
N LEU A 101 -11.41 10.53 -21.62
CA LEU A 101 -10.28 9.61 -21.72
C LEU A 101 -10.43 8.45 -20.75
N LEU A 102 -11.05 8.71 -19.60
CA LEU A 102 -11.24 7.73 -18.54
C LEU A 102 -12.11 6.57 -19.05
N PRO A 103 -11.77 5.32 -18.68
CA PRO A 103 -12.70 4.22 -18.89
C PRO A 103 -13.94 4.41 -18.00
N PRO A 104 -15.05 3.69 -18.28
CA PRO A 104 -16.22 3.74 -17.41
C PRO A 104 -15.89 3.40 -15.95
N GLN A 105 -15.00 2.42 -15.75
CA GLN A 105 -14.43 1.96 -14.49
C GLN A 105 -13.09 1.26 -14.77
N GLU A 106 -12.21 1.16 -13.79
CA GLU A 106 -11.02 0.29 -13.88
C GLU A 106 -11.37 -1.17 -13.52
N CYS A 107 -10.54 -2.11 -13.98
CA CYS A 107 -10.77 -3.56 -13.76
C CYS A 107 -10.28 -4.06 -12.40
N LEU A 108 -10.56 -3.32 -11.32
CA LEU A 108 -10.14 -3.68 -9.95
C LEU A 108 -11.03 -4.82 -9.38
N PRO A 109 -10.49 -5.69 -8.51
CA PRO A 109 -11.29 -6.70 -7.79
C PRO A 109 -12.53 -6.12 -7.08
N LEU A 110 -12.43 -4.89 -6.61
CA LEU A 110 -13.52 -4.16 -5.96
C LEU A 110 -14.79 -4.04 -6.83
N VAL A 111 -14.66 -4.02 -8.16
CA VAL A 111 -15.81 -3.96 -9.10
C VAL A 111 -16.17 -5.31 -9.70
N TRP A 112 -15.50 -6.39 -9.31
CA TRP A 112 -15.86 -7.76 -9.72
C TRP A 112 -17.11 -8.23 -8.98
N THR A 113 -17.83 -9.18 -9.56
CA THR A 113 -18.95 -9.82 -8.86
C THR A 113 -18.43 -10.70 -7.72
N LEU A 114 -19.25 -10.95 -6.69
CA LEU A 114 -18.84 -11.82 -5.57
C LEU A 114 -18.47 -13.23 -6.06
N GLY A 115 -19.16 -13.75 -7.08
CA GLY A 115 -18.82 -15.04 -7.69
C GLY A 115 -17.47 -15.03 -8.43
N GLU A 116 -17.11 -13.92 -9.08
CA GLU A 116 -15.77 -13.75 -9.67
C GLU A 116 -14.69 -13.69 -8.58
N VAL A 117 -14.93 -12.94 -7.49
CA VAL A 117 -14.02 -12.89 -6.34
C VAL A 117 -13.83 -14.30 -5.73
N ASP A 118 -14.92 -15.04 -5.53
CA ASP A 118 -14.88 -16.40 -4.99
C ASP A 118 -14.20 -17.43 -5.89
N SER A 119 -14.30 -17.26 -7.21
CA SER A 119 -13.70 -18.21 -8.16
C SER A 119 -12.25 -17.88 -8.49
N LEU A 120 -11.90 -16.60 -8.57
CA LEU A 120 -10.60 -16.16 -9.08
C LEU A 120 -9.58 -15.89 -7.95
N LEU A 121 -10.03 -15.34 -6.82
CA LEU A 121 -9.14 -14.93 -5.73
C LEU A 121 -9.09 -15.93 -4.57
N SER A 122 -9.81 -17.05 -4.64
CA SER A 122 -9.88 -18.01 -3.53
C SER A 122 -8.51 -18.41 -2.97
N GLY A 123 -8.30 -18.16 -1.68
CA GLY A 123 -7.04 -18.48 -0.99
C GLY A 123 -5.91 -17.47 -1.16
N THR A 124 -6.08 -16.45 -2.00
CA THR A 124 -5.20 -15.27 -2.00
C THR A 124 -5.60 -14.34 -0.87
N GLU A 125 -4.72 -13.42 -0.53
CA GLU A 125 -4.94 -12.43 0.54
C GLU A 125 -6.12 -11.50 0.22
N LEU A 126 -6.30 -11.21 -1.06
CA LEU A 126 -7.37 -10.36 -1.55
C LEU A 126 -8.76 -11.00 -1.42
N HIS A 127 -8.87 -12.31 -1.21
CA HIS A 127 -10.18 -12.99 -1.20
C HIS A 127 -11.12 -12.44 -0.13
N LYS A 128 -10.61 -12.30 1.09
CA LYS A 128 -11.36 -11.82 2.24
C LYS A 128 -11.41 -10.29 2.24
N ALA A 129 -10.26 -9.64 2.04
CA ALA A 129 -10.15 -8.18 2.02
C ALA A 129 -11.15 -7.53 1.06
N ILE A 130 -11.24 -8.01 -0.19
CA ILE A 130 -12.16 -7.43 -1.18
C ILE A 130 -13.63 -7.59 -0.78
N LYS A 131 -14.01 -8.64 -0.06
CA LYS A 131 -15.40 -8.78 0.39
C LYS A 131 -15.74 -7.79 1.50
N GLU A 132 -14.79 -7.57 2.40
CA GLU A 132 -14.91 -6.60 3.50
C GLU A 132 -14.96 -5.19 2.93
N ASP A 133 -14.04 -4.83 2.04
CA ASP A 133 -14.02 -3.53 1.34
C ASP A 133 -15.32 -3.24 0.60
N LYS A 134 -15.86 -4.23 -0.13
CA LYS A 134 -17.15 -4.08 -0.82
C LYS A 134 -18.31 -3.84 0.14
N THR A 135 -18.24 -4.40 1.36
CA THR A 135 -19.26 -4.20 2.40
C THR A 135 -19.17 -2.80 2.96
N LEU A 136 -17.97 -2.38 3.38
CA LEU A 136 -17.70 -1.04 3.90
C LEU A 136 -18.07 0.03 2.86
N MET A 137 -17.67 -0.14 1.61
CA MET A 137 -18.03 0.80 0.55
C MET A 137 -19.53 0.89 0.27
N TYR A 138 -20.26 -0.21 0.43
CA TYR A 138 -21.71 -0.16 0.31
C TYR A 138 -22.34 0.63 1.46
N GLU A 139 -21.81 0.46 2.67
CA GLU A 139 -22.22 1.21 3.86
C GLU A 139 -21.91 2.70 3.68
N ASP A 140 -20.69 3.06 3.24
CA ASP A 140 -20.32 4.44 2.91
C ASP A 140 -21.29 5.09 1.93
N TRP A 141 -21.59 4.39 0.83
CA TRP A 141 -22.53 4.91 -0.16
C TRP A 141 -23.91 5.12 0.44
N LYS A 142 -24.40 4.15 1.20
CA LYS A 142 -25.75 4.17 1.77
C LYS A 142 -25.91 5.24 2.85
N GLU A 143 -24.89 5.44 3.67
CA GLU A 143 -24.92 6.34 4.83
C GLU A 143 -24.51 7.77 4.47
N ASN A 144 -23.60 7.95 3.51
CA ASN A 144 -23.02 9.26 3.21
C ASN A 144 -23.46 9.82 1.86
N ILE A 145 -23.54 9.01 0.80
CA ILE A 145 -23.81 9.51 -0.56
C ILE A 145 -25.30 9.53 -0.88
N LEU A 146 -26.01 8.45 -0.53
CA LEU A 146 -27.42 8.32 -0.79
C LEU A 146 -28.26 9.45 -0.16
N PRO A 147 -27.98 9.94 1.08
CA PRO A 147 -28.67 11.10 1.62
C PRO A 147 -28.46 12.39 0.84
N LEU A 148 -27.29 12.60 0.22
CA LEU A 148 -27.02 13.77 -0.62
C LEU A 148 -27.93 13.82 -1.84
N VAL A 149 -28.22 12.67 -2.43
CA VAL A 149 -29.13 12.59 -3.59
C VAL A 149 -30.54 13.04 -3.22
N TYR A 150 -30.98 12.77 -1.98
CA TYR A 150 -32.30 13.18 -1.50
C TYR A 150 -32.36 14.63 -1.01
N SER A 151 -31.25 15.18 -0.52
CA SER A 151 -31.18 16.56 -0.02
C SER A 151 -30.74 17.58 -1.07
N ALA A 152 -30.15 17.13 -2.18
CA ALA A 152 -29.65 18.00 -3.22
C ALA A 152 -30.75 18.76 -3.97
N PRO A 153 -30.42 19.93 -4.55
CA PRO A 153 -31.31 20.64 -5.45
C PRO A 153 -31.77 19.75 -6.62
N GLN A 154 -32.89 20.10 -7.27
CA GLN A 154 -33.48 19.40 -8.45
C GLN A 154 -32.52 19.20 -9.65
N SER A 155 -31.28 19.68 -9.58
CA SER A 155 -30.25 19.58 -10.63
C SER A 155 -29.45 18.26 -10.63
N LEU A 156 -29.45 17.47 -9.56
CA LEU A 156 -28.77 16.17 -9.58
C LEU A 156 -29.64 15.08 -10.21
N ASN A 157 -29.06 14.31 -11.12
CA ASN A 157 -29.68 13.09 -11.62
C ASN A 157 -29.40 11.92 -10.66
N PRO A 158 -30.40 11.35 -9.97
CA PRO A 158 -30.20 10.26 -9.01
C PRO A 158 -29.52 9.02 -9.60
N SER A 159 -29.68 8.77 -10.91
CA SER A 159 -29.04 7.63 -11.56
C SER A 159 -27.52 7.76 -11.65
N SER A 160 -26.99 8.99 -11.70
CA SER A 160 -25.55 9.28 -11.69
C SER A 160 -24.91 9.06 -10.31
N PHE A 161 -25.72 8.87 -9.28
CA PHE A 161 -25.28 8.63 -7.90
C PHE A 161 -25.65 7.24 -7.37
N SER A 162 -25.92 6.30 -8.27
CA SER A 162 -26.18 4.91 -7.89
C SER A 162 -24.95 4.24 -7.28
N VAL A 163 -25.15 3.16 -6.52
CA VAL A 163 -24.05 2.35 -5.97
C VAL A 163 -23.07 1.90 -7.07
N LYS A 164 -23.56 1.59 -8.27
CA LYS A 164 -22.71 1.19 -9.40
C LYS A 164 -21.78 2.34 -9.83
N GLU A 165 -22.31 3.56 -9.91
CA GLU A 165 -21.51 4.74 -10.27
C GLU A 165 -20.50 5.08 -9.16
N TYR A 166 -20.86 4.87 -7.89
CA TYR A 166 -19.92 5.04 -6.78
C TYR A 166 -18.74 4.06 -6.85
N PHE A 167 -19.02 2.77 -7.06
CA PHE A 167 -17.98 1.76 -7.24
C PHE A 167 -17.10 2.05 -8.47
N ALA A 168 -17.70 2.52 -9.57
CA ALA A 168 -16.96 2.94 -10.75
C ALA A 168 -16.05 4.15 -10.46
N ALA A 169 -16.57 5.18 -9.77
CA ALA A 169 -15.78 6.35 -9.38
C ALA A 169 -14.62 5.98 -8.45
N ARG A 170 -14.87 5.16 -7.43
CA ARG A 170 -13.84 4.67 -6.52
C ARG A 170 -12.76 3.87 -7.24
N SER A 171 -13.12 3.07 -8.25
CA SER A 171 -12.13 2.36 -9.06
C SER A 171 -11.21 3.29 -9.86
N LEU A 172 -11.74 4.41 -10.35
CA LEU A 172 -10.95 5.43 -11.05
C LEU A 172 -10.08 6.23 -10.10
N ILE A 173 -10.58 6.56 -8.91
CA ILE A 173 -9.83 7.30 -7.90
C ILE A 173 -8.67 6.45 -7.38
N ALA A 174 -8.94 5.22 -6.94
CA ALA A 174 -7.91 4.32 -6.39
C ALA A 174 -6.72 4.10 -7.35
N SER A 175 -6.96 4.19 -8.66
CA SER A 175 -5.95 3.95 -9.69
C SER A 175 -5.28 5.20 -10.26
N ARG A 176 -5.84 6.41 -10.04
CA ARG A 176 -5.44 7.63 -10.76
C ARG A 176 -5.28 8.88 -9.90
N SER A 177 -5.71 8.87 -8.65
CA SER A 177 -5.58 10.05 -7.79
C SER A 177 -4.18 10.19 -7.22
N PHE A 178 -3.74 11.43 -7.03
CA PHE A 178 -2.50 11.82 -6.38
C PHE A 178 -2.80 12.69 -5.16
N GLN A 179 -1.92 12.63 -4.16
CA GLN A 179 -1.90 13.63 -3.10
C GLN A 179 -1.32 14.94 -3.67
N ILE A 180 -2.09 16.02 -3.65
CA ILE A 180 -1.69 17.30 -4.25
C ILE A 180 -1.03 18.21 -3.22
N ASP A 181 -1.73 18.55 -2.14
CA ASP A 181 -1.23 19.35 -1.01
C ASP A 181 -2.25 19.30 0.15
N GLU A 182 -1.95 19.96 1.26
CA GLU A 182 -2.85 20.03 2.42
C GLU A 182 -4.20 20.70 2.12
N TYR A 183 -4.27 21.60 1.14
CA TYR A 183 -5.51 22.32 0.82
C TYR A 183 -6.43 21.52 -0.10
N HIS A 184 -5.86 20.93 -1.16
CA HIS A 184 -6.56 20.17 -2.18
C HIS A 184 -6.78 18.71 -1.78
N GLY A 185 -5.91 18.17 -0.91
CA GLY A 185 -5.88 16.75 -0.56
C GLY A 185 -5.60 15.87 -1.78
N PHE A 186 -6.30 14.74 -1.86
CA PHE A 186 -6.27 13.87 -3.02
C PHE A 186 -7.09 14.44 -4.19
N GLY A 187 -6.57 14.29 -5.41
CA GLY A 187 -7.25 14.70 -6.63
C GLY A 187 -6.84 13.90 -7.85
N MET A 188 -7.67 13.92 -8.89
CA MET A 188 -7.26 13.42 -10.20
C MET A 188 -6.47 14.52 -10.90
N VAL A 189 -5.24 14.19 -11.33
CA VAL A 189 -4.29 15.12 -11.94
C VAL A 189 -4.22 14.81 -13.44
N PRO A 190 -4.93 15.56 -14.31
CA PRO A 190 -4.92 15.32 -15.74
C PRO A 190 -3.49 15.42 -16.28
N LEU A 191 -3.15 14.54 -17.23
CA LEU A 191 -1.81 14.32 -17.80
C LEU A 191 -0.90 13.45 -16.92
N ALA A 192 -0.81 13.72 -15.62
CA ALA A 192 0.01 12.89 -14.72
C ALA A 192 -0.50 11.45 -14.61
N ASP A 193 -1.82 11.27 -14.59
CA ASP A 193 -2.48 9.95 -14.52
C ASP A 193 -2.47 9.13 -15.83
N LEU A 194 -1.81 9.63 -16.88
CA LEU A 194 -1.62 8.92 -18.15
C LEU A 194 -0.31 8.13 -18.21
N PHE A 195 0.65 8.43 -17.32
CA PHE A 195 1.91 7.70 -17.26
C PHE A 195 1.69 6.37 -16.54
N ASN A 196 1.95 5.27 -17.25
CA ASN A 196 1.79 3.93 -16.68
C ASN A 196 2.86 3.63 -15.63
N HIS A 197 2.60 2.65 -14.79
CA HIS A 197 3.52 2.23 -13.73
C HIS A 197 4.64 1.32 -14.21
N LYS A 198 5.80 1.45 -13.56
CA LYS A 198 6.85 0.43 -13.60
C LYS A 198 7.60 0.37 -12.26
N THR A 199 7.44 -0.75 -11.57
CA THR A 199 8.04 -0.98 -10.25
C THR A 199 9.57 -0.82 -10.26
N GLY A 200 10.10 -0.01 -9.33
CA GLY A 200 11.54 0.18 -9.11
C GLY A 200 12.31 0.76 -10.30
N ALA A 201 11.60 1.31 -11.29
CA ALA A 201 12.21 1.76 -12.54
C ALA A 201 11.42 2.91 -13.19
N GLU A 202 10.92 3.85 -12.39
CA GLU A 202 10.23 5.04 -12.88
C GLU A 202 11.17 5.92 -13.71
N ASP A 203 10.63 6.50 -14.76
CA ASP A 203 11.33 7.43 -15.63
C ASP A 203 10.96 8.88 -15.31
N VAL A 204 9.75 9.10 -14.83
CA VAL A 204 9.19 10.41 -14.48
C VAL A 204 8.58 10.37 -13.08
N HIS A 205 8.72 11.47 -12.35
CA HIS A 205 8.22 11.63 -11.00
C HIS A 205 7.25 12.81 -10.91
N PHE A 206 6.21 12.66 -10.10
CA PHE A 206 5.21 13.70 -9.82
C PHE A 206 5.65 14.51 -8.60
N THR A 207 5.82 15.82 -8.77
CA THR A 207 6.23 16.70 -7.67
C THR A 207 5.20 17.80 -7.43
N SER A 208 4.75 17.92 -6.18
CA SER A 208 4.05 19.09 -5.69
C SER A 208 5.04 20.01 -4.99
N VAL A 209 5.13 21.26 -5.46
CA VAL A 209 5.99 22.26 -4.82
C VAL A 209 5.31 22.70 -3.52
N SER A 210 5.63 22.04 -2.41
CA SER A 210 5.35 22.54 -1.07
C SER A 210 6.56 23.34 -0.59
N PRO A 211 6.40 24.58 -0.09
CA PRO A 211 7.54 25.45 0.21
C PRO A 211 8.42 25.00 1.39
N ASN A 212 8.18 23.85 2.04
CA ASN A 212 8.92 23.38 3.23
C ASN A 212 8.93 21.85 3.40
N GLN A 213 9.45 21.06 2.45
CA GLN A 213 9.88 19.69 2.76
C GLN A 213 11.20 19.37 2.06
N GLU A 214 12.26 19.23 2.86
CA GLU A 214 13.50 18.56 2.45
C GLU A 214 13.16 17.10 2.15
N TYR A 215 13.85 16.51 1.16
CA TYR A 215 13.71 15.12 0.73
C TYR A 215 13.74 14.16 1.94
N GLU A 216 12.58 13.68 2.35
CA GLU A 216 12.45 12.47 3.16
C GLU A 216 12.01 11.36 2.21
N ASP A 217 12.80 10.28 2.15
CA ASP A 217 12.42 9.03 1.49
C ASP A 217 11.02 8.63 1.96
N ASP A 218 10.17 8.23 1.02
CA ASP A 218 8.81 7.72 1.27
C ASP A 218 8.87 6.54 2.26
N VAL A 219 8.67 6.84 3.54
CA VAL A 219 8.35 5.86 4.58
C VAL A 219 6.83 5.69 4.57
N ASP A 220 6.41 4.49 4.21
CA ASP A 220 5.12 3.86 4.47
C ASP A 220 3.91 4.80 4.65
N SER A 221 3.19 5.03 3.55
CA SER A 221 1.76 5.36 3.65
C SER A 221 0.98 4.14 4.13
N GLU A 222 1.02 3.91 5.44
CA GLU A 222 -0.02 3.15 6.14
C GLU A 222 -1.37 3.84 5.88
N ASN A 223 -2.25 3.16 5.15
CA ASN A 223 -3.67 3.49 5.11
C ASN A 223 -4.27 3.15 6.48
N GLY A 224 -4.38 4.15 7.34
CA GLY A 224 -5.34 4.17 8.45
C GLY A 224 -6.35 5.27 8.21
N ASP A 225 -7.43 4.98 7.49
CA ASP A 225 -8.58 5.87 7.31
C ASP A 225 -9.39 5.88 8.62
N ASN A 226 -8.88 6.58 9.64
CA ASN A 226 -9.55 6.71 10.94
C ASN A 226 -10.30 8.05 11.03
N ASN A 227 -11.57 8.00 10.65
CA ASN A 227 -12.56 9.01 11.00
C ASN A 227 -12.88 8.92 12.51
N GLU A 228 -12.07 9.54 13.37
CA GLU A 228 -12.38 9.68 14.79
C GLU A 228 -13.48 10.74 15.00
N LEU A 229 -14.74 10.28 15.11
CA LEU A 229 -15.81 11.02 15.77
C LEU A 229 -15.44 11.27 17.24
N SER A 230 -15.00 12.50 17.54
CA SER A 230 -14.79 12.95 18.92
C SER A 230 -16.13 13.05 19.68
N LYS A 231 -16.25 12.21 20.72
CA LYS A 231 -17.34 12.26 21.70
C LYS A 231 -17.23 13.52 22.55
N ILE A 232 -18.28 14.32 22.53
CA ILE A 232 -18.53 15.43 23.44
C ILE A 232 -18.54 14.91 24.89
N SER A 233 -17.64 15.44 25.72
CA SER A 233 -17.69 15.36 27.17
C SER A 233 -17.40 16.75 27.75
N SER A 234 -18.31 17.17 28.62
CA SER A 234 -18.52 18.50 29.22
C SER A 234 -17.51 18.91 30.31
N HIS A 235 -17.41 20.25 30.48
CA HIS A 235 -16.79 21.02 31.59
C HIS A 235 -15.25 21.07 31.61
N ASP A 236 -14.57 22.22 31.72
CA ASP A 236 -14.87 23.39 32.56
C ASP A 236 -14.30 24.70 31.99
N LYS A 237 -15.01 25.80 32.23
CA LYS A 237 -14.56 27.18 31.93
C LYS A 237 -13.48 27.61 32.92
N ARG A 238 -12.37 28.19 32.46
CA ARG A 238 -11.75 29.36 33.12
C ARG A 238 -11.17 30.35 32.13
N ASP A 239 -11.56 31.58 32.42
CA ASP A 239 -11.28 32.89 31.84
C ASP A 239 -9.81 33.28 32.06
N SER A 240 -9.14 33.86 31.06
CA SER A 240 -7.98 34.76 31.23
C SER A 240 -7.67 35.49 29.93
N THR A 241 -7.89 36.79 30.00
CA THR A 241 -7.62 37.86 29.02
C THR A 241 -6.12 38.13 28.81
N CYS A 242 -5.85 38.96 27.79
CA CYS A 242 -4.63 39.76 27.50
C CYS A 242 -3.70 39.13 26.46
N GLU A 243 -3.05 39.85 25.54
CA GLU A 243 -3.18 41.20 24.98
C GLU A 243 -2.22 41.22 23.76
N ASN A 244 -2.49 42.08 22.79
CA ASN A 244 -1.64 42.35 21.63
C ASN A 244 -0.16 42.61 22.00
N SER A 245 0.77 42.02 21.25
CA SER A 245 2.01 42.73 20.91
C SER A 245 2.47 42.39 19.48
N TYR A 246 2.30 43.38 18.62
CA TYR A 246 2.92 43.48 17.31
C TYR A 246 4.43 43.62 17.48
N ILE A 247 5.20 42.77 16.82
CA ILE A 247 6.61 43.06 16.53
C ILE A 247 6.79 42.96 15.01
N HIS A 248 6.90 44.14 14.40
CA HIS A 248 7.48 44.34 13.08
C HIS A 248 8.94 43.89 13.11
N SER A 249 9.32 43.04 12.17
CA SER A 249 10.71 42.88 11.77
C SER A 249 10.75 42.94 10.24
N ASP A 250 10.96 44.16 9.73
CA ASP A 250 11.40 44.38 8.36
C ASP A 250 12.77 43.72 8.17
N SER A 251 12.83 42.68 7.35
CA SER A 251 14.07 42.31 6.67
C SER A 251 13.77 42.13 5.20
N GLU A 252 14.01 43.19 4.42
CA GLU A 252 14.21 43.10 2.99
C GLU A 252 15.46 42.23 2.75
N SER A 253 15.24 40.99 2.32
CA SER A 253 16.28 40.17 1.71
C SER A 253 15.88 39.91 0.26
N ASP A 254 16.46 40.74 -0.62
CA ASP A 254 16.57 40.47 -2.05
C ASP A 254 17.18 39.07 -2.26
N TYR A 255 16.41 38.16 -2.85
CA TYR A 255 16.92 36.93 -3.45
C TYR A 255 16.49 36.87 -4.91
N SER A 256 17.38 37.30 -5.79
CA SER A 256 17.22 37.08 -7.22
C SER A 256 17.87 35.77 -7.66
N SER A 257 17.00 34.85 -8.11
CA SER A 257 17.17 33.81 -9.13
C SER A 257 17.77 32.43 -8.80
N VAL A 258 17.09 31.43 -9.40
CA VAL A 258 17.31 29.97 -9.51
C VAL A 258 16.55 29.18 -8.43
N THR A 259 15.29 28.72 -8.59
CA THR A 259 14.46 28.31 -9.74
C THR A 259 13.09 29.02 -9.72
N GLY A 260 12.51 29.31 -10.89
CA GLY A 260 11.19 29.93 -11.01
C GLY A 260 10.06 28.92 -10.79
N GLU A 261 9.87 28.48 -9.55
CA GLU A 261 8.86 27.49 -9.20
C GLU A 261 7.60 28.17 -8.67
N ASP A 262 6.53 28.13 -9.48
CA ASP A 262 5.21 28.63 -9.11
C ASP A 262 4.54 27.60 -8.17
N PRO A 263 4.26 27.94 -6.90
CA PRO A 263 3.66 27.01 -5.92
C PRO A 263 2.24 26.56 -6.29
N MET A 264 1.63 27.19 -7.32
CA MET A 264 0.33 26.81 -7.86
C MET A 264 0.42 25.77 -8.98
N MET A 265 1.63 25.35 -9.36
CA MET A 265 1.88 24.39 -10.43
C MET A 265 2.46 23.08 -9.89
N LEU A 266 1.92 21.97 -10.38
CA LEU A 266 2.48 20.63 -10.22
C LEU A 266 3.41 20.34 -11.39
N GLN A 267 4.41 19.49 -11.20
CA GLN A 267 5.38 19.16 -12.24
C GLN A 267 5.54 17.65 -12.41
N MET A 268 5.78 17.24 -13.67
CA MET A 268 6.29 15.91 -14.00
C MET A 268 7.75 16.07 -14.44
N ILE A 269 8.67 15.51 -13.68
CA ILE A 269 10.12 15.69 -13.86
C ILE A 269 10.75 14.34 -14.18
N MET A 270 11.58 14.28 -15.21
CA MET A 270 12.34 13.09 -15.54
C MET A 270 13.36 12.79 -14.44
N VAL A 271 13.35 11.56 -13.93
CA VAL A 271 14.34 11.07 -12.96
C VAL A 271 15.30 10.06 -13.58
N ARG A 272 15.06 9.67 -14.84
CA ARG A 272 15.96 8.82 -15.63
C ARG A 272 15.94 9.20 -17.11
N GLU A 273 17.01 8.82 -17.80
CA GLU A 273 17.08 8.96 -19.26
C GLU A 273 16.13 7.99 -19.97
N VAL A 274 15.39 8.49 -20.96
CA VAL A 274 14.52 7.69 -21.83
C VAL A 274 14.86 7.96 -23.29
N LYS A 275 14.97 6.91 -24.10
CA LYS A 275 15.29 7.03 -25.54
C LYS A 275 14.06 7.35 -26.37
N SER A 276 14.29 8.05 -27.49
CA SER A 276 13.23 8.29 -28.49
C SER A 276 12.54 6.98 -28.90
N GLY A 277 11.20 6.97 -28.83
CA GLY A 277 10.33 5.85 -29.17
C GLY A 277 9.87 5.00 -27.98
N ASP A 278 10.55 5.10 -26.84
CA ASP A 278 10.23 4.36 -25.63
C ASP A 278 9.06 4.99 -24.87
N GLU A 279 8.38 4.16 -24.08
CA GLU A 279 7.34 4.59 -23.15
C GLU A 279 7.97 5.15 -21.88
N VAL A 280 7.37 6.23 -21.36
CA VAL A 280 7.78 6.90 -20.14
C VAL A 280 6.88 6.41 -19.01
N PHE A 281 7.48 5.83 -17.98
CA PHE A 281 6.75 5.26 -16.85
C PHE A 281 6.86 6.14 -15.60
N ASN A 282 5.78 6.22 -14.84
CA ASN A 282 5.74 6.72 -13.47
C ASN A 282 5.92 5.55 -12.48
N THR A 283 6.05 5.85 -11.18
CA THR A 283 5.86 4.89 -10.09
C THR A 283 4.54 5.10 -9.37
N TYR A 284 3.95 4.01 -8.94
CA TYR A 284 2.85 3.95 -7.99
C TYR A 284 3.36 3.53 -6.60
N GLY A 285 4.69 3.43 -6.43
CA GLY A 285 5.37 2.96 -5.24
C GLY A 285 5.93 1.54 -5.37
N SER A 286 6.62 1.12 -4.32
CA SER A 286 7.21 -0.22 -4.16
C SER A 286 6.17 -1.21 -3.66
N LEU A 287 5.23 -1.61 -4.53
CA LEU A 287 4.05 -2.39 -4.16
C LEU A 287 4.14 -3.85 -4.61
N GLY A 288 3.72 -4.78 -3.74
CA GLY A 288 3.53 -6.19 -4.08
C GLY A 288 2.32 -6.45 -5.01
N ASN A 289 2.21 -7.65 -5.55
CA ASN A 289 1.18 -7.98 -6.55
C ASN A 289 -0.25 -7.90 -5.98
N ALA A 290 -0.44 -8.23 -4.70
CA ALA A 290 -1.75 -8.07 -4.05
C ALA A 290 -2.18 -6.60 -4.04
N ALA A 291 -1.30 -5.69 -3.64
CA ALA A 291 -1.56 -4.24 -3.63
C ALA A 291 -1.75 -3.69 -5.05
N LEU A 292 -0.92 -4.09 -6.02
CA LEU A 292 -1.05 -3.68 -7.42
C LEU A 292 -2.40 -4.11 -8.01
N LEU A 293 -2.83 -5.35 -7.74
CA LEU A 293 -4.10 -5.85 -8.25
C LEU A 293 -5.28 -5.15 -7.56
N HIS A 294 -5.21 -4.94 -6.25
CA HIS A 294 -6.22 -4.27 -5.45
C HIS A 294 -6.46 -2.83 -5.92
N ARG A 295 -5.39 -2.04 -6.08
CA ARG A 295 -5.47 -0.59 -6.34
C ARG A 295 -5.49 -0.24 -7.83
N TYR A 296 -4.81 -1.01 -8.67
CA TYR A 296 -4.58 -0.65 -10.10
C TYR A 296 -5.05 -1.72 -11.10
N GLY A 297 -5.42 -2.92 -10.65
CA GLY A 297 -6.06 -3.92 -11.51
C GLY A 297 -5.10 -4.67 -12.43
N PHE A 298 -3.82 -4.74 -12.05
CA PHE A 298 -2.80 -5.54 -12.72
C PHE A 298 -1.81 -6.15 -11.73
N THR A 299 -0.99 -7.07 -12.22
CA THR A 299 0.11 -7.72 -11.52
C THR A 299 1.32 -7.75 -12.42
N GLU A 300 2.51 -7.85 -11.83
CA GLU A 300 3.78 -7.89 -12.52
C GLU A 300 4.49 -9.23 -12.31
N ALA A 301 5.13 -9.71 -13.38
CA ALA A 301 5.97 -10.89 -13.29
C ALA A 301 7.31 -10.53 -12.64
N ASN A 302 7.78 -11.38 -11.72
CA ASN A 302 9.05 -11.20 -11.00
C ASN A 302 9.14 -9.88 -10.21
N ASN A 303 8.03 -9.46 -9.60
CA ASN A 303 8.00 -8.28 -8.74
C ASN A 303 8.87 -8.49 -7.48
N PRO A 304 9.93 -7.68 -7.25
CA PRO A 304 10.81 -7.84 -6.11
C PRO A 304 10.17 -7.40 -4.78
N PHE A 305 9.10 -6.62 -4.82
CA PHE A 305 8.35 -6.17 -3.64
C PHE A 305 7.12 -7.03 -3.35
N ASP A 306 7.00 -8.19 -4.02
CA ASP A 306 5.90 -9.09 -3.77
C ASP A 306 5.99 -9.72 -2.38
N ILE A 307 4.84 -9.96 -1.75
CA ILE A 307 4.73 -10.50 -0.40
C ILE A 307 3.66 -11.59 -0.33
N VAL A 308 3.71 -12.39 0.72
CA VAL A 308 2.58 -13.22 1.16
C VAL A 308 2.42 -13.17 2.68
N ASN A 309 1.19 -13.12 3.13
CA ASN A 309 0.76 -12.86 4.47
C ASN A 309 0.47 -14.18 5.16
N ILE A 310 0.95 -14.27 6.39
CA ILE A 310 0.61 -15.30 7.35
C ILE A 310 -0.29 -14.66 8.40
N ASP A 311 -1.60 -14.82 8.26
CA ASP A 311 -2.54 -14.26 9.23
C ASP A 311 -2.26 -14.80 10.64
N LEU A 312 -2.39 -13.96 11.67
CA LEU A 312 -2.26 -14.36 13.06
C LEU A 312 -3.22 -15.52 13.40
N GLU A 313 -4.39 -15.58 12.75
CA GLU A 313 -5.33 -16.70 12.90
C GLU A 313 -4.68 -18.04 12.50
N LEU A 314 -3.87 -18.08 11.43
CA LEU A 314 -3.14 -19.27 11.02
C LEU A 314 -2.08 -19.66 12.05
N VAL A 315 -1.37 -18.68 12.62
CA VAL A 315 -0.38 -18.90 13.69
C VAL A 315 -1.04 -19.47 14.94
N LEU A 316 -2.19 -18.92 15.33
CA LEU A 316 -2.95 -19.40 16.49
C LEU A 316 -3.57 -20.77 16.26
N LYS A 317 -4.04 -21.05 15.04
CA LYS A 317 -4.52 -22.38 14.62
C LYS A 317 -3.39 -23.42 14.72
N TRP A 318 -2.22 -23.10 14.20
CA TRP A 318 -1.02 -23.93 14.36
C TRP A 318 -0.68 -24.14 15.84
N GLY A 319 -0.60 -23.06 16.63
CA GLY A 319 -0.30 -23.13 18.06
C GLY A 319 -1.28 -24.01 18.83
N CYS A 320 -2.59 -23.87 18.56
CA CYS A 320 -3.63 -24.66 19.20
C CYS A 320 -3.63 -26.15 18.78
N SER A 321 -2.95 -26.51 17.68
CA SER A 321 -2.73 -27.92 17.32
C SER A 321 -1.68 -28.60 18.22
N LEU A 322 -0.78 -27.83 18.83
CA LEU A 322 0.31 -28.30 19.68
C LEU A 322 0.05 -28.05 21.17
N PHE A 323 -0.63 -26.96 21.50
CA PHE A 323 -0.80 -26.45 22.85
C PHE A 323 -2.26 -26.13 23.17
N SER A 324 -2.58 -26.01 24.46
CA SER A 324 -3.93 -25.59 24.87
C SER A 324 -4.23 -24.13 24.47
N SER A 325 -5.51 -23.78 24.29
CA SER A 325 -5.91 -22.40 24.01
C SER A 325 -5.56 -21.43 25.15
N ARG A 326 -5.44 -21.91 26.39
CA ARG A 326 -4.95 -21.08 27.51
C ARG A 326 -3.46 -20.76 27.32
N TYR A 327 -2.67 -21.76 26.93
CA TYR A 327 -1.24 -21.59 26.66
C TYR A 327 -1.01 -20.59 25.53
N CYS A 328 -1.66 -20.77 24.37
CA CYS A 328 -1.49 -19.88 23.23
C CYS A 328 -1.85 -18.43 23.56
N ARG A 329 -2.97 -18.22 24.28
CA ARG A 329 -3.36 -16.86 24.73
C ARG A 329 -2.37 -16.24 25.69
N ALA A 330 -1.80 -17.02 26.61
CA ALA A 330 -0.79 -16.51 27.54
C ALA A 330 0.50 -16.09 26.79
N ARG A 331 0.95 -16.89 25.83
CA ARG A 331 2.14 -16.58 25.01
C ARG A 331 1.91 -15.39 24.08
N LEU A 332 0.75 -15.30 23.44
CA LEU A 332 0.37 -14.14 22.63
C LEU A 332 0.30 -12.85 23.47
N SER A 333 -0.29 -12.93 24.66
CA SER A 333 -0.35 -11.79 25.59
C SER A 333 1.04 -11.31 26.01
N LEU A 334 1.97 -12.24 26.25
CA LEU A 334 3.36 -11.92 26.53
C LEU A 334 4.04 -11.23 25.34
N TRP A 335 3.82 -11.73 24.13
CA TRP A 335 4.34 -11.14 22.90
C TRP A 335 3.77 -9.73 22.65
N ARG A 336 2.50 -9.46 22.96
CA ARG A 336 1.96 -8.09 22.87
C ARG A 336 2.56 -7.13 23.90
N ARG A 337 2.94 -7.64 25.07
CA ARG A 337 3.54 -6.84 26.15
C ARG A 337 4.99 -6.42 25.88
N ILE A 338 5.65 -7.02 24.90
CA ILE A 338 6.96 -6.57 24.42
C ILE A 338 6.84 -5.49 23.33
N ASN A 339 5.68 -4.84 23.20
CA ASN A 339 5.40 -3.77 22.24
C ASN A 339 5.78 -4.13 20.79
N ILE A 340 5.56 -5.40 20.44
CA ILE A 340 5.64 -5.93 19.09
C ILE A 340 4.21 -6.28 18.67
N SER A 341 3.86 -5.91 17.45
CA SER A 341 2.61 -6.27 16.78
C SER A 341 2.93 -6.67 15.34
N GLY A 342 2.08 -7.50 14.75
CA GLY A 342 2.16 -7.75 13.32
C GLY A 342 1.60 -6.56 12.56
N SER A 343 1.71 -6.61 11.24
CA SER A 343 1.02 -5.69 10.34
C SER A 343 -0.49 -5.81 10.53
N VAL A 344 -1.17 -4.66 10.56
CA VAL A 344 -2.60 -4.59 10.85
C VAL A 344 -3.34 -4.10 9.61
N SER A 345 -4.36 -4.86 9.20
CA SER A 345 -5.45 -4.37 8.35
C SER A 345 -6.72 -4.24 9.18
N ASP A 346 -7.72 -3.50 8.69
CA ASP A 346 -8.94 -3.07 9.40
C ASP A 346 -9.60 -4.12 10.30
N ASN A 347 -9.46 -5.42 10.01
CA ASN A 347 -9.97 -6.51 10.86
C ASN A 347 -9.03 -7.72 11.03
N SER A 348 -7.75 -7.63 10.64
CA SER A 348 -6.82 -8.75 10.80
C SER A 348 -5.38 -8.31 11.07
N GLU A 349 -4.75 -9.00 12.02
CA GLU A 349 -3.31 -8.94 12.27
C GLU A 349 -2.65 -10.06 11.46
N TYR A 350 -1.61 -9.73 10.70
CA TYR A 350 -0.87 -10.66 9.84
C TYR A 350 0.63 -10.39 9.91
N PHE A 351 1.40 -11.29 9.29
CA PHE A 351 2.85 -11.15 9.16
C PHE A 351 3.26 -11.30 7.71
N GLU A 352 4.14 -10.44 7.24
CA GLU A 352 4.61 -10.48 5.86
C GLU A 352 5.77 -11.45 5.67
N VAL A 353 5.74 -12.15 4.54
CA VAL A 353 6.87 -12.92 4.01
C VAL A 353 7.25 -12.29 2.68
N SER A 354 8.48 -11.76 2.64
CA SER A 354 9.04 -11.05 1.49
C SER A 354 9.18 -11.95 0.25
N SER A 355 9.43 -11.32 -0.90
CA SER A 355 9.62 -12.02 -2.18
C SER A 355 10.76 -13.04 -2.16
N ASP A 356 11.72 -12.93 -1.23
CA ASP A 356 12.82 -13.88 -1.01
C ASP A 356 12.49 -15.01 -0.02
N GLY A 357 11.26 -15.04 0.49
CA GLY A 357 10.79 -16.04 1.45
C GLY A 357 11.23 -15.74 2.88
N GLU A 358 11.74 -14.55 3.16
CA GLU A 358 12.13 -14.15 4.51
C GLU A 358 10.92 -13.55 5.26
N PRO A 359 10.54 -14.10 6.42
CA PRO A 359 9.46 -13.56 7.24
C PRO A 359 9.90 -12.32 8.04
N GLU A 360 8.91 -11.54 8.44
CA GLU A 360 9.04 -10.50 9.46
C GLU A 360 9.61 -11.03 10.79
N LEU A 361 10.31 -10.15 11.50
CA LEU A 361 10.94 -10.46 12.78
C LEU A 361 9.88 -10.74 13.87
N GLU A 362 8.74 -10.10 13.73
CA GLU A 362 7.54 -10.15 14.54
C GLU A 362 7.02 -11.60 14.61
N LEU A 363 6.89 -12.25 13.45
CA LEU A 363 6.51 -13.66 13.32
C LEU A 363 7.52 -14.58 13.99
N LEU A 364 8.82 -14.38 13.71
CA LEU A 364 9.89 -15.19 14.31
C LEU A 364 9.88 -15.09 15.83
N THR A 365 9.68 -13.88 16.35
CA THR A 365 9.63 -13.61 17.79
C THR A 365 8.41 -14.26 18.44
N LEU A 366 7.23 -14.18 17.81
CA LEU A 366 6.02 -14.83 18.30
C LEU A 366 6.21 -16.35 18.36
N LEU A 367 6.70 -16.97 17.30
CA LEU A 367 6.95 -18.41 17.26
C LEU A 367 7.97 -18.85 18.30
N TYR A 368 9.05 -18.07 18.47
CA TYR A 368 10.04 -18.31 19.50
C TYR A 368 9.41 -18.32 20.90
N ILE A 369 8.62 -17.28 21.24
CA ILE A 369 7.93 -17.19 22.54
C ILE A 369 6.91 -18.31 22.73
N MET A 370 6.19 -18.71 21.68
CA MET A 370 5.26 -19.83 21.74
C MET A 370 5.96 -21.16 22.03
N LEU A 371 7.21 -21.32 21.57
CA LEU A 371 8.00 -22.55 21.71
C LEU A 371 8.96 -22.55 22.91
N LEU A 372 9.06 -21.43 23.65
CA LEU A 372 9.89 -21.32 24.85
C LEU A 372 9.40 -22.26 25.97
N PRO A 373 10.31 -22.97 26.66
CA PRO A 373 9.99 -23.70 27.88
C PRO A 373 9.30 -22.80 28.93
N ASP A 374 8.40 -23.38 29.75
CA ASP A 374 7.59 -22.62 30.71
C ASP A 374 8.44 -21.86 31.75
N ASP A 375 9.53 -22.46 32.22
CA ASP A 375 10.47 -21.83 33.15
C ASP A 375 11.16 -20.62 32.53
N THR A 376 11.60 -20.74 31.28
CA THR A 376 12.24 -19.64 30.54
C THR A 376 11.23 -18.54 30.22
N CYS A 377 10.00 -18.92 29.85
CA CYS A 377 8.91 -17.98 29.61
C CYS A 377 8.51 -17.22 30.89
N HIS A 378 8.52 -17.89 32.04
CA HIS A 378 8.21 -17.23 33.31
C HIS A 378 9.28 -16.23 33.71
N LYS A 379 10.56 -16.56 33.53
CA LYS A 379 11.67 -15.60 33.68
C LYS A 379 11.52 -14.39 32.77
N LEU A 380 11.12 -14.62 31.52
CA LEU A 380 10.84 -13.57 30.55
C LEU A 380 9.69 -12.66 31.04
N ASP A 381 8.59 -13.25 31.49
CA ASP A 381 7.45 -12.50 32.01
C ASP A 381 7.83 -11.62 33.22
N ILE A 382 8.60 -12.18 34.17
CA ILE A 382 9.12 -11.41 35.32
C ILE A 382 10.02 -10.26 34.85
N SER A 383 10.89 -10.50 33.86
CA SER A 383 11.81 -9.49 33.35
C SER A 383 11.06 -8.34 32.67
N ILE A 384 10.04 -8.64 31.87
CA ILE A 384 9.16 -7.63 31.24
C ILE A 384 8.41 -6.83 32.30
N CYS A 385 7.98 -7.45 33.40
CA CYS A 385 7.31 -6.75 34.50
C CYS A 385 8.24 -5.82 35.30
N THR A 386 9.56 -6.03 35.25
CA THR A 386 10.53 -5.38 36.15
C THR A 386 11.45 -4.36 35.47
N ALA A 387 11.45 -4.29 34.14
CA ALA A 387 12.34 -3.41 33.37
C ALA A 387 11.63 -2.16 32.81
N ASP A 388 12.25 -0.99 32.95
CA ASP A 388 11.74 0.32 32.49
C ASP A 388 11.82 0.54 30.95
N LYS A 389 12.53 -0.32 30.19
CA LYS A 389 12.66 -0.21 28.72
C LYS A 389 12.55 -1.57 28.01
N VAL A 390 11.67 -1.64 27.02
CA VAL A 390 11.29 -2.86 26.26
C VAL A 390 12.41 -3.40 25.36
N SER A 391 13.20 -2.53 24.72
CA SER A 391 14.25 -2.91 23.76
C SER A 391 15.48 -3.59 24.39
N ALA A 392 15.75 -3.32 25.67
CA ALA A 392 16.79 -4.03 26.43
C ALA A 392 16.39 -5.47 26.76
N ASN A 393 15.09 -5.80 26.71
CA ASN A 393 14.56 -7.07 27.23
C ASN A 393 14.72 -8.23 26.25
N ILE A 394 14.67 -8.02 24.94
CA ILE A 394 14.78 -9.12 23.96
C ILE A 394 16.25 -9.56 23.79
N GLY A 395 17.18 -8.61 23.78
CA GLY A 395 18.62 -8.89 23.74
C GLY A 395 19.12 -9.69 24.95
N MET A 396 18.48 -9.53 26.11
CA MET A 396 18.79 -10.29 27.33
C MET A 396 18.30 -11.76 27.28
N ILE A 397 17.21 -12.06 26.55
CA ILE A 397 16.64 -13.42 26.45
C ILE A 397 17.51 -14.34 25.60
N LEU A 398 18.06 -13.81 24.50
CA LEU A 398 18.88 -14.59 23.57
C LEU A 398 20.29 -14.85 24.10
N ALA A 399 20.76 -14.03 25.05
CA ALA A 399 22.06 -14.16 25.69
C ALA A 399 22.15 -15.33 26.71
N GLU A 400 21.03 -15.79 27.33
CA GLU A 400 21.08 -16.89 28.30
C GLU A 400 21.38 -18.27 27.66
N LYS A 401 21.27 -18.41 26.33
CA LYS A 401 21.48 -19.70 25.63
C LYS A 401 22.84 -19.82 24.93
N HIS A 402 23.51 -18.70 24.66
CA HIS A 402 24.85 -18.62 24.10
C HIS A 402 25.58 -17.50 24.84
N ASP A 403 26.63 -17.79 25.60
CA ASP A 403 27.49 -16.83 26.34
C ASP A 403 27.99 -15.68 25.43
N ILE A 404 27.15 -14.71 25.13
CA ILE A 404 27.44 -13.58 24.24
C ILE A 404 26.90 -12.31 24.91
N THR A 405 27.82 -11.48 25.38
CA THR A 405 27.55 -10.15 25.91
C THR A 405 27.20 -9.18 24.78
N TRP A 406 26.07 -8.50 24.86
CA TRP A 406 25.64 -7.51 23.87
C TRP A 406 25.57 -6.09 24.45
N SER A 407 26.02 -5.10 23.68
CA SER A 407 25.91 -3.67 23.97
C SER A 407 24.61 -3.10 23.40
N THR A 408 23.96 -2.22 24.16
CA THR A 408 22.60 -1.63 24.03
C THR A 408 22.21 -0.93 22.69
N SER A 409 22.67 -1.36 21.53
CA SER A 409 22.44 -0.65 20.25
C SER A 409 22.42 -1.51 18.99
N SER A 410 22.23 -2.83 19.04
CA SER A 410 22.20 -3.64 17.82
C SER A 410 20.94 -4.50 17.75
N GLU A 411 20.32 -4.49 16.56
CA GLU A 411 19.10 -5.21 16.18
C GLU A 411 19.20 -6.70 16.49
N ILE A 412 18.08 -7.32 16.86
CA ILE A 412 17.98 -8.76 17.09
C ILE A 412 18.27 -9.46 15.77
N SER A 413 19.39 -10.18 15.68
CA SER A 413 19.67 -11.00 14.49
C SER A 413 18.62 -12.11 14.37
N LYS A 414 17.94 -12.17 13.21
CA LYS A 414 16.96 -13.21 12.88
C LYS A 414 17.54 -14.62 13.05
N ASP A 415 18.85 -14.79 12.81
CA ASP A 415 19.56 -16.07 12.97
C ASP A 415 19.44 -16.66 14.38
N LEU A 416 19.36 -15.81 15.42
CA LEU A 416 19.24 -16.24 16.81
C LEU A 416 17.83 -16.80 17.13
N LEU A 417 16.82 -16.39 16.37
CA LEU A 417 15.43 -16.83 16.55
C LEU A 417 15.13 -18.14 15.81
N LEU A 418 15.95 -18.51 14.82
CA LEU A 418 15.75 -19.67 13.94
C LEU A 418 16.10 -21.02 14.59
N THR A 419 15.54 -21.30 15.77
CA THR A 419 15.68 -22.62 16.42
C THR A 419 15.11 -23.75 15.56
N GLU A 420 15.61 -24.98 15.69
CA GLU A 420 15.03 -26.17 15.02
C GLU A 420 13.50 -26.26 15.16
N LYS A 421 12.97 -25.90 16.35
CA LYS A 421 11.52 -25.87 16.59
C LYS A 421 10.81 -24.75 15.84
N VAL A 422 11.41 -23.55 15.77
CA VAL A 422 10.89 -22.41 15.01
C VAL A 422 10.91 -22.72 13.51
N CYS A 423 11.99 -23.28 12.98
CA CYS A 423 12.06 -23.73 11.58
C CYS A 423 10.96 -24.76 11.25
N ARG A 424 10.71 -25.73 12.12
CA ARG A 424 9.57 -26.66 11.96
C ARG A 424 8.22 -25.96 12.00
N ALA A 425 8.06 -24.94 12.83
CA ALA A 425 6.84 -24.12 12.88
C ALA A 425 6.64 -23.35 11.56
N LEU A 426 7.68 -22.72 11.03
CA LEU A 426 7.63 -22.01 9.75
C LEU A 426 7.23 -22.94 8.60
N LEU A 427 7.79 -24.16 8.55
CA LEU A 427 7.38 -25.17 7.56
C LEU A 427 5.90 -25.54 7.69
N ALA A 428 5.42 -25.76 8.91
CA ALA A 428 4.01 -26.07 9.17
C ALA A 428 3.08 -24.90 8.78
N LEU A 429 3.50 -23.65 9.02
CA LEU A 429 2.75 -22.46 8.61
C LEU A 429 2.70 -22.31 7.10
N ALA A 430 3.81 -22.59 6.39
CA ALA A 430 3.82 -22.61 4.93
C ALA A 430 2.80 -23.61 4.37
N ASP A 431 2.69 -24.80 4.97
CA ASP A 431 1.72 -25.81 4.56
C ASP A 431 0.27 -25.43 4.90
N ILE A 432 0.04 -24.82 6.06
CA ILE A 432 -1.28 -24.29 6.44
C ILE A 432 -1.70 -23.19 5.46
N ARG A 433 -0.81 -22.26 5.12
CA ARG A 433 -1.08 -21.15 4.20
C ARG A 433 -1.30 -21.64 2.76
N GLU A 434 -0.52 -22.62 2.31
CA GLU A 434 -0.70 -23.28 1.01
C GLU A 434 -2.08 -23.95 0.90
N SER A 435 -2.57 -24.54 1.99
CA SER A 435 -3.88 -25.21 1.99
C SER A 435 -5.06 -24.25 1.72
N CYS A 436 -4.87 -22.94 1.88
CA CYS A 436 -5.88 -21.93 1.60
C CYS A 436 -6.22 -21.83 0.10
N TYR A 437 -5.30 -22.18 -0.81
CA TYR A 437 -5.53 -22.14 -2.27
C TYR A 437 -6.42 -23.28 -2.80
N GLY A 438 -6.82 -24.21 -1.94
CA GLY A 438 -7.60 -25.39 -2.28
C GLY A 438 -6.73 -26.56 -2.76
N SER A 439 -7.33 -27.47 -3.53
CA SER A 439 -6.68 -28.72 -3.95
C SER A 439 -5.86 -28.62 -5.24
N LYS A 440 -5.87 -27.46 -5.92
CA LYS A 440 -5.17 -27.28 -7.19
C LYS A 440 -3.67 -27.13 -6.99
N SER A 441 -2.88 -27.78 -7.82
CA SER A 441 -1.41 -27.64 -7.76
C SER A 441 -0.97 -26.29 -8.33
N ILE A 442 0.27 -25.88 -8.04
CA ILE A 442 0.86 -24.69 -8.64
C ILE A 442 1.09 -24.89 -10.13
N ASP A 443 1.45 -26.11 -10.55
CA ASP A 443 1.64 -26.47 -11.96
C ASP A 443 0.34 -26.30 -12.76
N GLU A 444 -0.81 -26.66 -12.19
CA GLU A 444 -2.11 -26.44 -12.83
C GLU A 444 -2.41 -24.94 -13.02
N ASP A 445 -2.07 -24.10 -12.04
CA ASP A 445 -2.22 -22.64 -12.14
C ASP A 445 -1.26 -22.07 -13.21
N VAL A 446 0.00 -22.56 -13.27
CA VAL A 446 1.00 -22.17 -14.29
C VAL A 446 0.55 -22.56 -15.69
N GLU A 447 0.12 -23.81 -15.90
CA GLU A 447 -0.40 -24.25 -17.20
C GLU A 447 -1.65 -23.47 -17.62
N ALA A 448 -2.50 -23.10 -16.66
CA ALA A 448 -3.67 -22.26 -16.93
C ALA A 448 -3.26 -20.84 -17.34
N LEU A 449 -2.22 -20.28 -16.71
CA LEU A 449 -1.69 -18.97 -17.06
C LEU A 449 -1.06 -18.97 -18.46
N GLU A 450 -0.30 -20.01 -18.82
CA GLU A 450 0.29 -20.15 -20.15
C GLU A 450 -0.76 -20.27 -21.26
N ARG A 451 -1.91 -20.87 -20.95
CA ARG A 451 -3.08 -20.94 -21.84
C ARG A 451 -3.92 -19.67 -21.83
N CYS A 452 -3.76 -18.81 -20.83
CA CYS A 452 -4.55 -17.60 -20.64
C CYS A 452 -4.07 -16.50 -21.59
N CYS A 453 -5.03 -15.84 -22.26
CA CYS A 453 -4.74 -14.66 -23.05
C CYS A 453 -4.89 -13.40 -22.18
N MET A 454 -4.07 -12.37 -22.42
CA MET A 454 -4.21 -11.04 -21.78
C MET A 454 -5.59 -10.39 -21.99
N THR A 455 -6.41 -10.90 -22.92
CA THR A 455 -7.82 -10.47 -23.07
C THR A 455 -8.70 -10.88 -21.88
N GLU A 456 -8.34 -11.95 -21.15
CA GLU A 456 -9.02 -12.41 -19.94
C GLU A 456 -8.36 -11.83 -18.68
N ARG A 457 -8.26 -10.50 -18.61
CA ARG A 457 -7.48 -9.77 -17.59
C ARG A 457 -7.73 -10.25 -16.15
N LYS A 458 -8.98 -10.49 -15.76
CA LYS A 458 -9.32 -10.94 -14.41
C LYS A 458 -8.69 -12.30 -14.09
N LEU A 459 -8.81 -13.25 -15.02
CA LEU A 459 -8.23 -14.58 -14.86
C LEU A 459 -6.71 -14.51 -14.87
N TYR A 460 -6.12 -13.80 -15.83
CA TYR A 460 -4.68 -13.64 -15.96
C TYR A 460 -4.05 -13.10 -14.67
N HIS A 461 -4.54 -11.96 -14.17
CA HIS A 461 -3.95 -11.33 -12.99
C HIS A 461 -4.22 -12.12 -11.70
N SER A 462 -5.34 -12.84 -11.62
CA SER A 462 -5.62 -13.72 -10.48
C SER A 462 -4.70 -14.95 -10.47
N LEU A 463 -4.45 -15.57 -11.62
CA LEU A 463 -3.48 -16.66 -11.74
C LEU A 463 -2.06 -16.19 -11.43
N MET A 464 -1.66 -15.03 -11.96
CA MET A 464 -0.37 -14.41 -11.64
C MET A 464 -0.17 -14.22 -10.14
N LEU A 465 -1.17 -13.65 -9.44
CA LEU A 465 -1.10 -13.45 -7.99
C LEU A 465 -1.00 -14.78 -7.23
N ARG A 466 -1.86 -15.75 -7.57
CA ARG A 466 -1.82 -17.09 -6.95
C ARG A 466 -0.45 -17.76 -7.11
N ILE A 467 0.11 -17.71 -8.32
CA ILE A 467 1.41 -18.30 -8.63
C ILE A 467 2.52 -17.57 -7.88
N SER A 468 2.48 -16.23 -7.82
CA SER A 468 3.52 -15.45 -7.18
C SER A 468 3.54 -15.69 -5.66
N GLU A 469 2.39 -15.62 -4.98
CA GLU A 469 2.28 -15.92 -3.55
C GLU A 469 2.78 -17.35 -3.23
N ARG A 470 2.41 -18.37 -4.03
CA ARG A 470 2.84 -19.76 -3.81
C ARG A 470 4.33 -19.97 -4.04
N ARG A 471 4.93 -19.28 -5.01
CA ARG A 471 6.40 -19.26 -5.18
C ARG A 471 7.11 -18.64 -3.99
N ILE A 472 6.53 -17.60 -3.38
CA ILE A 472 7.05 -17.05 -2.12
C ILE A 472 6.97 -18.10 -1.02
N LEU A 473 5.88 -18.87 -0.91
CA LEU A 473 5.78 -19.97 0.06
C LEU A 473 6.81 -21.09 -0.17
N GLU A 474 7.22 -21.36 -1.42
CA GLU A 474 8.33 -22.28 -1.71
C GLU A 474 9.68 -21.73 -1.20
N LYS A 475 9.94 -20.44 -1.43
CA LYS A 475 11.12 -19.77 -0.87
C LYS A 475 11.08 -19.72 0.66
N PHE A 476 9.90 -19.51 1.25
CA PHE A 476 9.70 -19.53 2.69
C PHE A 476 10.06 -20.88 3.33
N ARG A 477 9.69 -21.99 2.66
CA ARG A 477 10.14 -23.33 3.06
C ARG A 477 11.66 -23.49 2.96
N THR A 478 12.26 -22.91 1.92
CA THR A 478 13.71 -22.91 1.73
C THR A 478 14.42 -22.15 2.84
N TYR A 479 13.93 -20.96 3.19
CA TYR A 479 14.40 -20.15 4.32
C TYR A 479 14.35 -20.93 5.64
N ALA A 480 13.19 -21.54 5.94
CA ALA A 480 13.03 -22.35 7.14
C ALA A 480 13.99 -23.56 7.19
N THR A 481 14.23 -24.21 6.04
CA THR A 481 15.14 -25.35 5.93
C THR A 481 16.60 -24.94 6.10
N ALA A 482 17.00 -23.80 5.52
CA ALA A 482 18.35 -23.26 5.66
C ALA A 482 18.65 -22.89 7.12
N GLY A 483 17.71 -22.25 7.82
CA GLY A 483 17.83 -21.95 9.25
C GLY A 483 18.09 -23.19 10.11
N ALA A 484 17.38 -24.29 9.84
CA ALA A 484 17.58 -25.56 10.55
C ALA A 484 18.97 -26.19 10.31
N GLN A 485 19.51 -26.05 9.10
CA GLN A 485 20.83 -26.56 8.75
C GLN A 485 21.96 -25.75 9.42
N SER A 486 21.85 -24.41 9.41
CA SER A 486 22.85 -23.51 10.02
C SER A 486 23.08 -23.81 11.51
N GLN A 487 22.01 -24.18 12.25
CA GLN A 487 22.15 -24.58 13.66
C GLN A 487 22.82 -25.93 13.85
N THR A 488 22.53 -26.90 12.97
CA THR A 488 23.16 -28.23 13.02
C THR A 488 24.69 -28.13 12.89
N PHE A 489 25.19 -27.17 12.10
CA PHE A 489 26.63 -26.90 11.97
C PHE A 489 27.22 -26.15 13.18
N GLN A 490 26.48 -25.26 13.82
CA GLN A 490 26.92 -24.56 15.04
C GLN A 490 27.03 -25.52 16.23
N ASP A 491 26.05 -26.42 16.41
CA ASP A 491 26.07 -27.44 17.47
C ASP A 491 27.19 -28.49 17.28
N ALA A 492 27.51 -28.82 16.02
CA ALA A 492 28.60 -29.73 15.67
C ALA A 492 30.00 -29.12 15.92
N ASN A 493 30.16 -27.80 15.76
CA ASN A 493 31.42 -27.11 16.05
C ASN A 493 31.59 -26.75 17.54
N GLY A 494 30.50 -26.60 18.29
CA GLY A 494 30.53 -26.37 19.74
C GLY A 494 31.00 -27.56 20.58
N THR A 495 31.00 -28.78 20.03
CA THR A 495 31.37 -30.01 20.75
C THR A 495 32.85 -30.42 20.62
N SER A 496 33.68 -29.64 19.94
CA SER A 496 35.13 -29.91 19.80
C SER A 496 36.00 -29.08 20.76
N THR A 497 35.88 -29.32 22.07
CA THR A 497 36.84 -28.79 23.06
C THR A 497 37.76 -29.90 23.61
N ARG A 498 38.97 -29.95 23.03
CA ARG A 498 40.27 -30.37 23.59
C ARG A 498 40.24 -31.27 24.85
N LYS A 499 40.38 -32.59 24.64
CA LYS A 499 41.04 -33.48 25.62
C LYS A 499 42.51 -33.06 25.78
N ARG A 500 42.83 -32.28 26.80
CA ARG A 500 44.22 -31.97 27.19
C ARG A 500 44.72 -33.06 28.14
N LEU A 501 45.62 -33.91 27.65
CA LEU A 501 46.33 -34.93 28.44
C LEU A 501 47.02 -34.28 29.66
N LYS A 502 46.74 -34.80 30.86
CA LYS A 502 47.59 -34.63 32.04
C LYS A 502 48.80 -35.58 31.92
N LYS A 503 50.01 -35.04 31.95
CA LYS A 503 51.21 -35.79 32.34
C LYS A 503 51.69 -35.24 33.68
N HIS A 504 51.86 -36.17 34.63
CA HIS A 504 52.48 -35.97 35.93
C HIS A 504 53.98 -35.71 35.81
#